data_AF-A0A534JV23-F1
#
_entry.id   AF-A0A534JV23-F1
#
_cell.length_a   1.000
_cell.length_b   1.000
_cell.length_c   1.000
_cell.angle_alpha   90.00
_cell.angle_beta   90.00
_cell.angle_gamma   90.00
#
_symmetry.space_group_name_H-M   'P 1'
#
loop_
_entity.id
_entity.type
_entity.pdbx_description
1 polymer ?
#
loop_
_entity_poly.entity_id
_entity_poly.type
_entity_poly.pdbx_seq_one_letter_code
_entity_poly.pdbx_strand_id
1 'polypeptide(L)'
;MPGEEEVNFERVTKVYREESGKKTLVNLEADFYDKLAAYVARLDEGANGEAQKNPNSPKALLLQDELRKVRKRRDQIFTYRERKLALLASSRASGAEVEVPHLTTQESALFENMVALLKKSRADAFGPVPQKAEPTPGDQAPHSKAPPPTKEPERMRVVRSEDTKRIAVAPTLKDHVLVHVLEDIPPFAGIDTTYRLKREDVVTLPKTIAQILVDRGKARIVQVAGPPA
;
A
#
# COMPACT_ATOMS: atom_id res chain seq x y z
N MET A 1 -14.49 -13.49 19.01
CA MET A 1 -15.04 -12.51 18.06
C MET A 1 -14.23 -11.23 18.19
N PRO A 2 -13.35 -10.88 17.25
CA PRO A 2 -12.60 -9.64 17.35
C PRO A 2 -13.58 -8.47 17.18
N GLY A 3 -13.54 -7.54 18.14
CA GLY A 3 -14.61 -6.58 18.42
C GLY A 3 -14.96 -5.66 17.26
N GLU A 4 -16.26 -5.47 17.07
CA GLU A 4 -16.83 -4.45 16.20
C GLU A 4 -16.51 -3.07 16.81
N GLU A 5 -15.36 -2.48 16.45
CA GLU A 5 -15.08 -1.09 16.80
C GLU A 5 -16.00 -0.18 15.96
N GLU A 6 -16.82 0.64 16.62
CA GLU A 6 -17.67 1.62 15.95
C GLU A 6 -16.81 2.58 15.10
N VAL A 7 -17.25 2.85 13.86
CA VAL A 7 -16.56 3.81 13.00
C VAL A 7 -16.90 5.24 13.44
N ASN A 8 -15.92 5.90 14.01
CA ASN A 8 -15.97 7.30 14.46
C ASN A 8 -14.70 8.07 14.02
N PHE A 9 -14.62 9.37 14.35
CA PHE A 9 -13.51 10.23 13.96
C PHE A 9 -12.15 9.68 14.40
N GLU A 10 -12.06 9.19 15.63
CA GLU A 10 -10.81 8.66 16.20
C GLU A 10 -10.37 7.39 15.47
N ARG A 11 -11.30 6.47 15.23
CA ARG A 11 -11.05 5.24 14.47
C ARG A 11 -10.58 5.55 13.05
N VAL A 12 -11.26 6.44 12.34
CA VAL A 12 -10.85 6.87 10.98
C VAL A 12 -9.46 7.52 11.02
N THR A 13 -9.16 8.32 12.05
CA THR A 13 -7.83 8.92 12.23
C THR A 13 -6.76 7.84 12.43
N LYS A 14 -7.05 6.86 13.29
CA LYS A 14 -6.15 5.75 13.61
C LYS A 14 -5.86 4.92 12.36
N VAL A 15 -6.90 4.47 11.65
CA VAL A 15 -6.76 3.72 10.40
C VAL A 15 -5.95 4.51 9.39
N TYR A 16 -6.25 5.79 9.18
CA TYR A 16 -5.47 6.65 8.29
C TYR A 16 -3.97 6.70 8.64
N ARG A 17 -3.64 6.89 9.92
CA ARG A 17 -2.24 6.95 10.38
C ARG A 17 -1.53 5.62 10.17
N GLU A 18 -2.17 4.53 10.52
CA GLU A 18 -1.60 3.19 10.37
C GLU A 18 -1.41 2.84 8.90
N GLU A 19 -2.38 3.16 8.06
CA GLU A 19 -2.36 2.85 6.63
C GLU A 19 -1.29 3.68 5.89
N SER A 20 -1.11 4.94 6.29
CA SER A 20 -0.03 5.80 5.78
C SER A 20 1.36 5.38 6.21
N GLY A 21 1.51 4.74 7.39
CA GLY A 21 2.82 4.41 7.97
C GLY A 21 3.29 2.99 7.68
N LYS A 22 2.36 2.02 7.61
CA LYS A 22 2.69 0.60 7.40
C LYS A 22 2.81 0.30 5.91
N LYS A 23 3.77 -0.57 5.55
CA LYS A 23 3.89 -1.09 4.18
C LYS A 23 2.86 -2.19 3.86
N THR A 24 2.35 -2.85 4.89
CA THR A 24 1.30 -3.86 4.81
C THR A 24 -0.08 -3.21 4.97
N LEU A 25 -1.13 -3.93 4.58
CA LEU A 25 -2.51 -3.53 4.80
C LEU A 25 -2.80 -3.56 6.31
N VAL A 26 -3.50 -2.53 6.79
CA VAL A 26 -4.07 -2.55 8.14
C VAL A 26 -5.20 -3.57 8.19
N ASN A 27 -5.35 -4.27 9.31
CA ASN A 27 -6.47 -5.17 9.51
C ASN A 27 -7.77 -4.36 9.62
N LEU A 28 -8.67 -4.54 8.64
CA LEU A 28 -9.98 -3.92 8.61
C LEU A 28 -11.06 -4.99 8.54
N GLU A 29 -12.21 -4.69 9.15
CA GLU A 29 -13.41 -5.50 9.09
C GLU A 29 -14.01 -5.50 7.67
N ALA A 30 -14.68 -6.57 7.27
CA ALA A 30 -15.24 -6.73 5.92
C ALA A 30 -16.25 -5.62 5.54
N ASP A 31 -16.93 -5.06 6.54
CA ASP A 31 -17.96 -4.04 6.45
C ASP A 31 -17.48 -2.63 6.82
N PHE A 32 -16.16 -2.42 6.96
CA PHE A 32 -15.58 -1.15 7.37
C PHE A 32 -16.03 0.02 6.48
N TYR A 33 -16.02 -0.15 5.16
CA TYR A 33 -16.42 0.91 4.24
C TYR A 33 -17.92 1.22 4.30
N ASP A 34 -18.76 0.22 4.56
CA ASP A 34 -20.21 0.41 4.71
C ASP A 34 -20.50 1.22 5.98
N LYS A 35 -19.85 0.86 7.09
CA LYS A 35 -19.92 1.62 8.35
C LYS A 35 -19.37 3.03 8.21
N LEU A 36 -18.27 3.21 7.47
CA LEU A 36 -17.69 4.53 7.19
C LEU A 36 -18.61 5.40 6.32
N ALA A 37 -19.25 4.82 5.31
CA ALA A 37 -20.24 5.51 4.49
C ALA A 37 -21.43 5.98 5.35
N ALA A 38 -21.96 5.10 6.20
CA ALA A 38 -23.04 5.45 7.14
C ALA A 38 -22.62 6.55 8.14
N TYR A 39 -21.39 6.51 8.66
CA TYR A 39 -20.87 7.56 9.53
C TYR A 39 -20.73 8.91 8.81
N VAL A 40 -20.21 8.92 7.58
CA VAL A 40 -20.10 10.14 6.76
C VAL A 40 -21.49 10.72 6.44
N ALA A 41 -22.49 9.89 6.16
CA ALA A 41 -23.86 10.33 5.92
C ALA A 41 -24.47 11.00 7.16
N ARG A 42 -24.36 10.35 8.34
CA ARG A 42 -24.80 10.93 9.62
C ARG A 42 -24.12 12.27 9.92
N LEU A 43 -22.81 12.38 9.68
CA LEU A 43 -22.08 13.64 9.84
C LEU A 43 -22.54 14.73 8.88
N ASP A 44 -22.82 14.37 7.62
CA ASP A 44 -23.30 15.31 6.61
C ASP A 44 -24.69 15.86 6.96
N GLU A 45 -25.62 14.98 7.34
CA GLU A 45 -26.95 15.36 7.83
C GLU A 45 -26.87 16.27 9.06
N GLY A 46 -26.01 15.92 10.04
CA GLY A 46 -25.79 16.74 11.23
C GLY A 46 -25.20 18.11 10.90
N ALA A 47 -24.18 18.16 10.04
CA ALA A 47 -23.54 19.40 9.61
C ALA A 47 -24.53 20.30 8.85
N ASN A 48 -25.30 19.73 7.92
CA ASN A 48 -26.30 20.45 7.13
C ASN A 48 -27.46 20.95 8.00
N GLY A 49 -27.95 20.13 8.93
CA GLY A 49 -29.03 20.50 9.84
C GLY A 49 -28.66 21.67 10.76
N GLU A 50 -27.43 21.70 11.29
CA GLU A 50 -26.95 22.84 12.09
C GLU A 50 -26.66 24.07 11.22
N ALA A 51 -26.12 23.88 10.02
CA ALA A 51 -25.85 24.99 9.09
C ALA A 51 -27.14 25.68 8.61
N GLN A 52 -28.22 24.94 8.39
CA GLN A 52 -29.53 25.51 8.03
C GLN A 52 -30.13 26.36 9.15
N LYS A 53 -29.91 25.98 10.42
CA LYS A 53 -30.39 26.76 11.58
C LYS A 53 -29.56 28.02 11.78
N ASN A 54 -28.24 27.86 11.83
CA ASN A 54 -27.31 28.98 11.96
C ASN A 54 -25.94 28.60 11.36
N PRO A 55 -25.62 29.12 10.16
CA PRO A 55 -24.38 28.79 9.46
C PRO A 55 -23.10 29.09 10.25
N ASN A 56 -23.13 30.11 11.11
CA ASN A 56 -21.96 30.58 11.85
C ASN A 56 -21.95 30.11 13.32
N SER A 57 -22.84 29.17 13.67
CA SER A 57 -22.80 28.60 15.02
C SER A 57 -21.50 27.81 15.23
N PRO A 58 -20.88 27.86 16.43
CA PRO A 58 -19.69 27.07 16.73
C PRO A 58 -19.87 25.58 16.44
N LYS A 59 -21.09 25.06 16.67
CA LYS A 59 -21.46 23.67 16.40
C LYS A 59 -21.49 23.35 14.89
N ALA A 60 -22.09 24.20 14.06
CA ALA A 60 -22.10 24.02 12.61
C ALA A 60 -20.68 24.03 12.03
N LEU A 61 -19.84 24.99 12.46
CA LEU A 61 -18.45 25.08 12.02
C LEU A 61 -17.64 23.84 12.41
N LEU A 62 -17.82 23.33 13.64
CA LEU A 62 -17.13 22.13 14.12
C LEU A 62 -17.52 20.89 13.31
N LEU A 63 -18.81 20.67 13.08
CA LEU A 63 -19.31 19.52 12.31
C LEU A 63 -18.86 19.57 10.85
N GLN A 64 -18.85 20.74 10.22
CA GLN A 64 -18.35 20.90 8.87
C GLN A 64 -16.85 20.60 8.76
N ASP A 65 -16.06 21.02 9.74
CA ASP A 65 -14.63 20.74 9.78
C ASP A 65 -14.34 19.25 10.02
N GLU A 66 -15.09 18.61 10.93
CA GLU A 66 -15.02 17.17 11.15
C GLU A 66 -15.36 16.40 9.87
N LEU A 67 -16.49 16.71 9.23
CA LEU A 67 -16.91 16.10 7.96
C LEU A 67 -15.83 16.25 6.88
N ARG A 68 -15.27 17.45 6.73
CA ARG A 68 -14.18 17.72 5.77
C ARG A 68 -12.96 16.83 6.05
N LYS A 69 -12.56 16.73 7.32
CA LYS A 69 -11.41 15.91 7.74
C LYS A 69 -11.67 14.42 7.53
N VAL A 70 -12.85 13.93 7.88
CA VAL A 70 -13.24 12.52 7.70
C VAL A 70 -13.27 12.15 6.23
N ARG A 71 -13.91 12.96 5.37
CA ARG A 71 -13.93 12.75 3.91
C ARG A 71 -12.52 12.66 3.34
N LYS A 72 -11.66 13.62 3.69
CA LYS A 72 -10.27 13.62 3.25
C LYS A 72 -9.53 12.34 3.68
N ARG A 73 -9.68 11.93 4.94
CA ARG A 73 -9.02 10.72 5.45
C ARG A 73 -9.57 9.43 4.83
N ARG A 74 -10.89 9.34 4.61
CA ARG A 74 -11.52 8.24 3.88
C ARG A 74 -10.85 8.04 2.52
N ASP A 75 -10.73 9.11 1.74
CA ASP A 75 -10.14 9.06 0.40
C ASP A 75 -8.65 8.67 0.45
N GLN A 76 -7.91 9.19 1.44
CA GLN A 76 -6.52 8.82 1.65
C GLN A 76 -6.35 7.36 2.07
N ILE A 77 -7.18 6.84 2.97
CA ILE A 77 -7.17 5.43 3.38
C ILE A 77 -7.34 4.54 2.14
N PHE A 78 -8.36 4.84 1.32
CA PHE A 78 -8.61 4.08 0.10
C PHE A 78 -7.41 4.16 -0.86
N THR A 79 -6.85 5.35 -1.09
CA THR A 79 -5.69 5.54 -1.96
C THR A 79 -4.46 4.75 -1.50
N TYR A 80 -4.17 4.73 -0.19
CA TYR A 80 -3.04 3.97 0.34
C TYR A 80 -3.24 2.46 0.18
N ARG A 81 -4.47 1.98 0.45
CA ARG A 81 -4.81 0.56 0.31
C ARG A 81 -4.80 0.13 -1.15
N GLU A 82 -5.40 0.91 -2.04
CA GLU A 82 -5.40 0.69 -3.49
C GLU A 82 -3.97 0.48 -4.03
N ARG A 83 -3.01 1.31 -3.63
CA ARG A 83 -1.61 1.15 -4.05
C ARG A 83 -0.98 -0.15 -3.56
N LYS A 84 -1.26 -0.54 -2.32
CA LYS A 84 -0.77 -1.81 -1.76
C LYS A 84 -1.41 -3.01 -2.48
N LEU A 85 -2.71 -2.93 -2.75
CA LEU A 85 -3.44 -3.94 -3.53
C LEU A 85 -2.89 -4.05 -4.94
N ALA A 86 -2.60 -2.92 -5.61
CA ALA A 86 -2.00 -2.91 -6.94
C ALA A 86 -0.66 -3.66 -6.98
N LEU A 87 0.19 -3.42 -5.98
CA LEU A 87 1.48 -4.08 -5.85
C LEU A 87 1.31 -5.59 -5.64
N LEU A 88 0.44 -5.99 -4.70
CA LEU A 88 0.14 -7.40 -4.42
C LEU A 88 -0.50 -8.11 -5.62
N ALA A 89 -1.40 -7.43 -6.34
CA ALA A 89 -2.06 -7.94 -7.52
C ALA A 89 -1.06 -8.18 -8.66
N SER A 90 -0.09 -7.27 -8.83
CA SER A 90 1.03 -7.45 -9.78
C SER A 90 1.88 -8.68 -9.44
N SER A 91 2.21 -8.87 -8.17
CA SER A 91 2.93 -10.08 -7.71
C SER A 91 2.12 -11.36 -7.99
N ARG A 92 0.82 -11.38 -7.67
CA ARG A 92 -0.05 -12.54 -7.90
C ARG A 92 -0.26 -12.82 -9.39
N ALA A 93 -0.37 -11.78 -10.22
CA ALA A 93 -0.42 -11.92 -11.67
C ALA A 93 0.90 -12.46 -12.25
N SER A 94 2.03 -12.31 -11.56
CA SER A 94 3.34 -12.92 -11.90
C SER A 94 3.50 -14.37 -11.46
N GLY A 95 2.48 -14.96 -10.84
CA GLY A 95 2.53 -16.34 -10.35
C GLY A 95 3.17 -16.47 -8.97
N ALA A 96 3.32 -15.38 -8.21
CA ALA A 96 3.63 -15.47 -6.79
C ALA A 96 2.37 -15.89 -6.02
N GLU A 97 2.50 -16.84 -5.10
CA GLU A 97 1.47 -17.13 -4.11
C GLU A 97 1.46 -16.01 -3.06
N VAL A 98 0.48 -15.11 -3.19
CA VAL A 98 0.31 -13.97 -2.30
C VAL A 98 -1.07 -14.09 -1.66
N GLU A 99 -1.10 -14.43 -0.38
CA GLU A 99 -2.30 -14.31 0.43
C GLU A 99 -2.48 -12.86 0.85
N VAL A 100 -3.70 -12.35 0.67
CA VAL A 100 -4.06 -10.98 1.05
C VAL A 100 -5.17 -11.06 2.10
N PRO A 101 -4.84 -11.25 3.38
CA PRO A 101 -5.84 -11.24 4.44
C PRO A 101 -6.35 -9.81 4.68
N HIS A 102 -7.50 -9.71 5.35
CA HIS A 102 -8.06 -8.45 5.84
C HIS A 102 -8.50 -7.45 4.75
N LEU A 103 -9.06 -8.00 3.66
CA LEU A 103 -9.74 -7.22 2.65
C LEU A 103 -11.17 -6.93 3.09
N THR A 104 -11.58 -5.70 2.84
CA THR A 104 -13.00 -5.36 2.86
C THR A 104 -13.74 -6.02 1.70
N THR A 105 -15.06 -6.05 1.75
CA THR A 105 -15.91 -6.60 0.68
C THR A 105 -15.60 -5.91 -0.66
N GLN A 106 -15.51 -4.58 -0.64
CA GLN A 106 -15.26 -3.73 -1.80
C GLN A 106 -13.85 -3.96 -2.38
N GLU A 107 -12.85 -4.16 -1.51
CA GLU A 107 -11.46 -4.38 -1.93
C GLU A 107 -11.20 -5.79 -2.43
N SER A 108 -11.93 -6.79 -1.94
CA SER A 108 -11.83 -8.17 -2.43
C SER A 108 -12.17 -8.23 -3.92
N ALA A 109 -13.28 -7.58 -4.31
CA ALA A 109 -13.67 -7.47 -5.70
C ALA A 109 -12.65 -6.66 -6.52
N LEU A 110 -12.17 -5.53 -6.01
CA LEU A 110 -11.13 -4.72 -6.67
C LEU A 110 -9.87 -5.55 -6.93
N PHE A 111 -9.37 -6.27 -5.92
CA PHE A 111 -8.14 -7.03 -6.00
C PHE A 111 -8.20 -8.13 -7.07
N GLU A 112 -9.26 -8.95 -7.08
CA GLU A 112 -9.44 -10.00 -8.08
C GLU A 112 -9.57 -9.42 -9.49
N ASN A 113 -10.26 -8.28 -9.65
CA ASN A 113 -10.33 -7.57 -10.93
C ASN A 113 -8.96 -7.07 -11.41
N MET A 114 -8.13 -6.52 -10.52
CA MET A 114 -6.76 -6.10 -10.85
C MET A 114 -5.90 -7.29 -11.30
N VAL A 115 -5.97 -8.42 -10.58
CA VAL A 115 -5.23 -9.63 -10.94
C VAL A 115 -5.67 -10.14 -12.32
N ALA A 116 -6.98 -10.21 -12.57
CA ALA A 116 -7.53 -10.66 -13.85
C ALA A 116 -7.07 -9.76 -15.01
N LEU A 117 -7.15 -8.42 -14.83
CA LEU A 117 -6.72 -7.46 -15.83
C LEU A 117 -5.22 -7.58 -16.14
N LEU A 118 -4.38 -7.72 -15.11
CA LEU A 118 -2.94 -7.86 -15.27
C LEU A 118 -2.56 -9.18 -15.95
N LYS A 119 -3.24 -10.28 -15.63
CA LYS A 119 -3.05 -11.58 -16.31
C LYS A 119 -3.46 -11.49 -17.78
N LYS A 120 -4.61 -10.89 -18.06
CA LYS A 120 -5.09 -10.68 -19.43
C LYS A 120 -4.09 -9.83 -20.22
N SER A 121 -3.68 -8.69 -19.69
CA SER A 121 -2.72 -7.79 -20.35
C SER A 121 -1.41 -8.49 -20.68
N ARG A 122 -0.93 -9.39 -19.82
CA ARG A 122 0.28 -10.19 -20.09
C ARG A 122 0.06 -11.25 -21.16
N ALA A 123 -1.08 -11.91 -21.15
CA ALA A 123 -1.43 -12.88 -22.20
C ALA A 123 -1.56 -12.19 -23.56
N ASP A 124 -2.15 -10.99 -23.61
CA ASP A 124 -2.26 -10.19 -24.83
C ASP A 124 -0.88 -9.73 -25.33
N ALA A 125 0.05 -9.39 -24.42
CA ALA A 125 1.39 -8.91 -24.77
C ALA A 125 2.38 -10.02 -25.17
N PHE A 126 2.34 -11.17 -24.50
CA PHE A 126 3.36 -12.22 -24.63
C PHE A 126 2.81 -13.58 -25.05
N GLY A 127 1.51 -13.70 -25.29
CA GLY A 127 0.83 -14.98 -25.46
C GLY A 127 0.55 -15.69 -24.13
N PRO A 128 -0.13 -16.85 -24.15
CA PRO A 128 -0.42 -17.61 -22.93
C PRO A 128 0.88 -17.98 -22.22
N VAL A 129 1.09 -17.46 -21.01
CA VAL A 129 2.21 -17.89 -20.17
C VAL A 129 1.91 -19.33 -19.75
N PRO A 130 2.77 -20.31 -20.05
CA PRO A 130 2.61 -21.65 -19.51
C PRO A 130 2.66 -21.52 -17.99
N GLN A 131 1.52 -21.75 -17.34
CA GLN A 131 1.49 -21.95 -15.90
C GLN A 131 2.48 -23.09 -15.64
N LYS A 132 3.52 -22.83 -14.84
CA LYS A 132 4.42 -23.90 -14.39
C LYS A 132 3.52 -25.01 -13.88
N ALA A 133 3.50 -26.13 -14.62
CA ALA A 133 2.83 -27.32 -14.21
C ALA A 133 3.30 -27.63 -12.79
N GLU A 134 2.37 -27.76 -11.86
CA GLU A 134 2.66 -28.38 -10.58
C GLU A 134 3.37 -29.72 -10.86
N PRO A 135 4.52 -30.00 -10.22
CA PRO A 135 5.14 -31.29 -10.37
C PRO A 135 4.18 -32.32 -9.80
N THR A 136 3.64 -33.16 -10.68
CA THR A 136 2.81 -34.30 -10.33
C THR A 136 3.62 -35.22 -9.41
N PRO A 137 3.09 -35.63 -8.24
CA PRO A 137 3.81 -36.52 -7.35
C PRO A 137 3.66 -37.96 -7.88
N GLY A 138 4.70 -38.46 -8.52
CA GLY A 138 4.74 -39.86 -8.95
C GLY A 138 5.88 -40.18 -9.89
N ASP A 139 7.11 -40.28 -9.37
CA ASP A 139 7.84 -41.55 -9.43
C ASP A 139 9.05 -41.49 -8.48
N GLN A 140 9.08 -42.38 -7.50
CA GLN A 140 10.24 -42.62 -6.65
C GLN A 140 10.84 -43.97 -7.03
N ALA A 141 12.16 -43.97 -7.30
CA ALA A 141 13.18 -44.83 -6.67
C ALA A 141 14.43 -44.97 -7.58
N PRO A 142 15.60 -45.42 -7.08
CA PRO A 142 16.24 -45.05 -5.82
C PRO A 142 17.77 -44.79 -5.95
N HIS A 143 18.25 -44.01 -4.97
CA HIS A 143 19.60 -43.80 -4.46
C HIS A 143 20.80 -44.71 -4.84
N SER A 144 21.97 -44.07 -5.00
CA SER A 144 23.20 -44.45 -4.27
C SER A 144 23.99 -43.19 -3.89
N LYS A 145 23.93 -42.80 -2.61
CA LYS A 145 24.99 -42.94 -1.57
C LYS A 145 26.20 -42.04 -1.86
N ALA A 146 26.26 -40.79 -1.37
CA ALA A 146 26.57 -40.33 0.02
C ALA A 146 28.05 -40.59 0.42
N PRO A 147 28.68 -39.95 1.45
CA PRO A 147 28.12 -39.07 2.52
C PRO A 147 29.12 -37.92 2.96
N PRO A 148 29.17 -37.42 4.22
CA PRO A 148 28.47 -36.25 4.81
C PRO A 148 29.48 -35.32 5.59
N PRO A 149 29.21 -34.58 6.70
CA PRO A 149 27.97 -34.26 7.44
C PRO A 149 27.79 -32.81 7.99
N THR A 150 26.63 -32.63 8.66
CA THR A 150 26.36 -31.79 9.85
C THR A 150 26.18 -30.27 9.71
N LYS A 151 24.94 -29.78 9.93
CA LYS A 151 24.47 -29.28 11.25
C LYS A 151 22.97 -28.97 11.24
N GLU A 152 22.36 -29.17 12.40
CA GLU A 152 20.94 -29.05 12.78
C GLU A 152 20.33 -27.63 12.63
N PRO A 153 18.99 -27.49 12.68
CA PRO A 153 18.30 -26.26 12.37
C PRO A 153 18.13 -25.38 13.62
N GLU A 154 18.76 -24.20 13.63
CA GLU A 154 18.51 -23.18 14.64
C GLU A 154 17.44 -22.18 14.17
N ARG A 155 16.41 -22.09 15.01
CA ARG A 155 15.39 -21.04 15.09
C ARG A 155 16.03 -19.64 15.01
N MET A 156 15.59 -18.82 14.06
CA MET A 156 15.82 -17.38 14.09
C MET A 156 14.46 -16.70 14.28
N ARG A 157 13.96 -16.59 15.53
CA ARG A 157 14.23 -15.52 16.49
C ARG A 157 13.76 -14.16 15.95
N VAL A 158 12.51 -13.85 16.30
CA VAL A 158 11.91 -12.52 16.29
C VAL A 158 12.85 -11.58 17.05
N VAL A 159 13.49 -10.66 16.33
CA VAL A 159 14.17 -9.53 16.96
C VAL A 159 13.13 -8.44 17.16
N ARG A 160 12.63 -8.36 18.41
CA ARG A 160 12.10 -7.11 18.95
C ARG A 160 13.26 -6.12 19.01
N SER A 161 13.03 -4.93 18.49
CA SER A 161 13.83 -3.75 18.84
C SER A 161 12.87 -2.71 19.36
N GLU A 162 12.83 -2.58 20.69
CA GLU A 162 12.23 -1.47 21.39
C GLU A 162 13.14 -0.24 21.27
N ASP A 163 12.48 0.92 21.27
CA ASP A 163 12.96 2.26 21.58
C ASP A 163 14.20 2.81 20.86
N THR A 164 13.93 3.60 19.83
CA THR A 164 14.61 4.90 19.69
C THR A 164 13.61 5.99 19.31
N LYS A 165 13.33 6.83 20.30
CA LYS A 165 12.75 8.16 20.21
C LYS A 165 13.37 8.91 19.03
N ARG A 166 12.66 9.01 17.91
CA ARG A 166 12.98 9.95 16.83
C ARG A 166 11.73 10.75 16.50
N ILE A 167 11.80 12.02 16.87
CA ILE A 167 10.87 13.07 16.48
C ILE A 167 11.00 13.19 14.95
N ALA A 168 10.12 12.51 14.21
CA ALA A 168 10.07 12.61 12.76
C ALA A 168 9.07 13.72 12.42
N VAL A 169 9.59 14.91 12.20
CA VAL A 169 8.87 15.96 11.48
C VAL A 169 8.53 15.39 10.12
N ALA A 170 7.23 15.13 9.88
CA ALA A 170 6.75 14.57 8.63
C ALA A 170 7.19 15.47 7.46
N PRO A 171 8.04 14.99 6.53
CA PRO A 171 8.36 15.74 5.34
C PRO A 171 7.11 15.73 4.45
N THR A 172 6.73 16.92 4.02
CA THR A 172 5.53 17.16 3.23
C THR A 172 5.56 16.39 1.92
N LEU A 173 4.63 15.44 1.75
CA LEU A 173 4.41 14.58 0.58
C LEU A 173 4.10 15.31 -0.75
N LYS A 174 4.24 16.63 -0.81
CA LYS A 174 3.87 17.44 -1.99
C LYS A 174 4.91 17.39 -3.11
N ASP A 175 6.14 16.94 -2.82
CA ASP A 175 7.26 17.01 -3.77
C ASP A 175 7.85 15.63 -4.08
N HIS A 176 7.04 14.58 -4.22
CA HIS A 176 7.53 13.25 -4.62
C HIS A 176 7.29 12.99 -6.11
N VAL A 177 8.29 12.46 -6.80
CA VAL A 177 8.24 12.15 -8.25
C VAL A 177 8.64 10.70 -8.49
N LEU A 178 8.09 10.11 -9.55
CA LEU A 178 8.43 8.75 -9.98
C LEU A 178 9.69 8.79 -10.84
N VAL A 179 10.67 7.96 -10.49
CA VAL A 179 11.98 7.92 -11.13
C VAL A 179 12.31 6.50 -11.54
N HIS A 180 12.72 6.33 -12.79
CA HIS A 180 13.28 5.09 -13.33
C HIS A 180 14.81 5.15 -13.29
N VAL A 181 15.43 4.21 -12.61
CA VAL A 181 16.86 4.17 -12.36
C VAL A 181 17.55 3.45 -13.52
N LEU A 182 18.55 4.09 -14.13
CA LEU A 182 19.24 3.58 -15.33
C LEU A 182 20.52 2.79 -14.98
N GLU A 183 21.06 2.98 -13.77
CA GLU A 183 22.32 2.37 -13.33
C GLU A 183 22.24 1.92 -11.87
N ASP A 184 23.10 0.99 -11.46
CA ASP A 184 23.21 0.59 -10.06
C ASP A 184 23.78 1.73 -9.21
N ILE A 185 23.02 2.18 -8.23
CA ILE A 185 23.42 3.26 -7.33
C ILE A 185 23.73 2.66 -5.95
N PRO A 186 24.95 2.89 -5.41
CA PRO A 186 25.27 2.47 -4.06
C PRO A 186 24.24 2.98 -3.04
N PRO A 187 23.99 2.24 -1.94
CA PRO A 187 23.08 2.68 -0.90
C PRO A 187 23.41 4.09 -0.40
N PHE A 188 22.43 4.99 -0.36
CA PHE A 188 22.61 6.35 0.11
C PHE A 188 21.50 6.75 1.09
N ALA A 189 21.84 7.60 2.06
CA ALA A 189 20.88 8.12 3.02
C ALA A 189 20.15 9.33 2.43
N GLY A 190 18.83 9.25 2.34
CA GLY A 190 17.98 10.42 2.12
C GLY A 190 17.46 11.00 3.43
N ILE A 191 16.77 12.13 3.32
CA ILE A 191 16.18 12.87 4.45
C ILE A 191 15.16 11.98 5.21
N ASP A 192 14.46 11.10 4.48
CA ASP A 192 13.38 10.28 5.04
C ASP A 192 13.86 8.87 5.38
N THR A 193 14.68 8.27 4.51
CA THR A 193 15.12 6.88 4.61
C THR A 193 16.41 6.65 3.82
N THR A 194 17.10 5.54 4.11
CA THR A 194 18.16 5.03 3.24
C THR A 194 17.56 4.36 2.01
N TYR A 195 18.02 4.78 0.83
CA TYR A 195 17.63 4.25 -0.48
C TYR A 195 18.67 3.25 -0.98
N ARG A 196 18.21 2.12 -1.52
CA ARG A 196 19.03 1.12 -2.22
C ARG A 196 18.40 0.94 -3.60
N LEU A 197 19.02 1.53 -4.62
CA LEU A 197 18.47 1.60 -5.98
C LEU A 197 19.33 0.79 -6.93
N LYS A 198 18.71 -0.13 -7.66
CA LYS A 198 19.35 -0.91 -8.72
C LYS A 198 18.91 -0.42 -10.09
N ARG A 199 19.69 -0.78 -11.10
CA ARG A 199 19.36 -0.56 -12.50
C ARG A 199 17.99 -1.17 -12.82
N GLU A 200 17.20 -0.42 -13.58
CA GLU A 200 15.78 -0.66 -13.92
C GLU A 200 14.76 -0.49 -12.78
N ASP A 201 15.18 -0.12 -11.55
CA ASP A 201 14.21 0.13 -10.47
C ASP A 201 13.35 1.36 -10.75
N VAL A 202 12.05 1.24 -10.46
CA VAL A 202 11.11 2.37 -10.49
C VAL A 202 10.72 2.72 -9.06
N VAL A 203 11.18 3.88 -8.59
CA VAL A 203 11.02 4.30 -7.19
C VAL A 203 10.42 5.70 -7.11
N THR A 204 9.68 5.95 -6.02
CA THR A 204 9.18 7.28 -5.69
C THR A 204 10.19 7.97 -4.77
N LEU A 205 10.73 9.10 -5.22
CA LEU A 205 11.74 9.87 -4.49
C LEU A 205 11.31 11.33 -4.35
N PRO A 206 11.74 12.02 -3.28
CA PRO A 206 11.63 13.48 -3.20
C PRO A 206 12.27 14.15 -4.44
N LYS A 207 11.65 15.21 -4.94
CA LYS A 207 12.02 15.93 -6.17
C LYS A 207 13.48 16.38 -6.15
N THR A 208 13.98 16.81 -5.00
CA THR A 208 15.39 17.20 -4.80
C THR A 208 16.34 16.05 -5.08
N ILE A 209 16.05 14.84 -4.58
CA ILE A 209 16.87 13.64 -4.79
C ILE A 209 16.73 13.17 -6.23
N ALA A 210 15.51 13.16 -6.76
CA ALA A 210 15.22 12.79 -8.14
C ALA A 210 16.01 13.65 -9.15
N GLN A 211 16.03 14.97 -8.96
CA GLN A 211 16.75 15.89 -9.82
C GLN A 211 18.27 15.58 -9.82
N ILE A 212 18.86 15.34 -8.65
CA ILE A 212 20.29 14.99 -8.53
C ILE A 212 20.62 13.70 -9.29
N LEU A 213 19.73 12.69 -9.24
CA LEU A 213 19.94 11.43 -9.96
C LEU A 213 19.81 11.61 -11.48
N VAL A 214 18.96 12.52 -11.92
CA VAL A 214 18.75 12.86 -13.34
C VAL A 214 19.89 13.69 -13.88
N ASP A 215 20.35 14.70 -13.14
CA ASP A 215 21.49 15.55 -13.51
C ASP A 215 22.78 14.72 -13.64
N ARG A 216 22.90 13.65 -12.84
CA ARG A 216 24.00 12.69 -12.93
C ARG A 216 23.81 11.61 -14.00
N GLY A 217 22.71 11.64 -14.75
CA GLY A 217 22.40 10.67 -15.80
C GLY A 217 22.05 9.26 -15.29
N LYS A 218 21.93 9.07 -13.97
CA LYS A 218 21.70 7.76 -13.34
C LYS A 218 20.24 7.35 -13.28
N ALA A 219 19.34 8.30 -13.53
CA ALA A 219 17.92 8.05 -13.49
C ALA A 219 17.14 8.99 -14.41
N ARG A 220 15.92 8.62 -14.79
CA ARG A 220 15.01 9.39 -15.63
C ARG A 220 13.69 9.59 -14.89
N ILE A 221 13.21 10.83 -14.85
CA ILE A 221 11.87 11.10 -14.31
C ILE A 221 10.85 10.51 -15.27
N VAL A 222 9.99 9.65 -14.76
CA VAL A 222 8.84 9.16 -15.50
C VAL A 222 7.76 10.24 -15.34
N GLN A 223 7.62 11.11 -16.34
CA GLN A 223 6.44 11.96 -16.41
C GLN A 223 5.24 11.06 -16.69
N VAL A 224 4.44 10.81 -15.66
CA VAL A 224 3.08 10.33 -15.86
C VAL A 224 2.36 11.48 -16.53
N ALA A 225 2.16 11.40 -17.85
CA ALA A 225 1.32 12.35 -18.56
C ALA A 225 -0.02 12.40 -17.82
N GLY A 226 -0.39 13.59 -17.35
CA GLY A 226 -1.71 13.83 -16.79
C GLY A 226 -2.78 13.43 -17.82
N PRO A 227 -3.99 13.07 -17.36
CA PRO A 227 -5.06 12.71 -18.29
C PRO A 227 -5.25 13.85 -19.30
N PRO A 228 -5.47 13.54 -20.60
CA PRO A 228 -5.85 14.58 -21.55
C PRO A 228 -7.13 15.25 -21.05
N ALA A 229 -7.12 16.59 -21.07
CA ALA A 229 -8.21 17.45 -20.66
C ALA A 229 -9.47 17.26 -21.50
#